data_AF-A0AAV9FL94-F1
#
_entry.id   AF-A0AAV9FL94-F1
#
_cell.length_a   1.000
_cell.length_b   1.000
_cell.length_c   1.000
_cell.angle_alpha   90.00
_cell.angle_beta   90.00
_cell.angle_gamma   90.00
#
_symmetry.space_group_name_H-M   'P 1'
#
loop_
_entity.id
_entity.type
_entity.pdbx_description
1 polymer ?
#
loop_
_entity_poly.entity_id
_entity_poly.type
_entity_poly.pdbx_seq_one_letter_code
_entity_poly.pdbx_strand_id
1 'polypeptide(L)'
;MASSSTFVSAFLLSYLTATAIGAAAAATTADIDFQYLVLMWPGAYCKQSSNGCCYPETGKPELDFYVSALWPASSDGSPLSYCNKIPFHIKEVSDIKESLISYWPSIKCPSSGGRFVWKNTWNEYGVCSGLDVHDYFKKALDLRAKIDLLSILKNNGIISTDYADYSLSDVTKAINNGVGANTGIDCAKNAWDESIIHEVYICVNKDATMIVSCPHFENSCASRVVFGSFTYDMLEKDSSVAKNPIRARVSLQ
;
A
#
# COMPACT_ATOMS: atom_id res chain seq x y z
N MET A 1 -46.79 -80.31 40.09
CA MET A 1 -47.43 -79.69 38.90
C MET A 1 -47.20 -78.19 38.97
N ALA A 2 -46.84 -77.57 37.84
CA ALA A 2 -46.51 -76.14 37.59
C ALA A 2 -45.19 -75.65 38.23
N SER A 3 -44.10 -75.41 37.47
CA SER A 3 -43.81 -74.25 36.58
C SER A 3 -43.65 -72.97 37.43
N SER A 4 -42.58 -72.17 37.40
CA SER A 4 -41.95 -71.55 36.23
C SER A 4 -40.69 -70.78 36.67
N SER A 5 -39.69 -70.68 35.77
CA SER A 5 -38.53 -69.77 35.87
C SER A 5 -38.93 -68.30 35.94
N THR A 6 -38.15 -67.47 36.66
CA THR A 6 -38.03 -66.03 36.38
C THR A 6 -36.57 -65.59 36.33
N PHE A 7 -36.21 -65.04 35.16
CA PHE A 7 -34.99 -64.30 34.83
C PHE A 7 -35.12 -62.80 35.22
N VAL A 8 -34.03 -62.06 34.99
CA VAL A 8 -33.94 -60.59 34.72
C VAL A 8 -33.76 -59.72 35.98
N SER A 9 -32.84 -58.74 36.09
CA SER A 9 -31.79 -58.18 35.22
C SER A 9 -30.73 -57.55 36.13
N ALA A 10 -29.45 -57.70 35.79
CA ALA A 10 -28.41 -56.81 36.30
C ALA A 10 -28.43 -55.51 35.48
N PHE A 11 -28.85 -54.39 36.07
CA PHE A 11 -28.71 -53.06 35.48
C PHE A 11 -27.25 -52.61 35.62
N LEU A 12 -26.49 -52.69 34.53
CA LEU A 12 -25.22 -51.99 34.39
C LEU A 12 -25.50 -50.58 33.83
N LEU A 13 -25.39 -49.57 34.68
CA LEU A 13 -25.37 -48.16 34.27
C LEU A 13 -23.98 -47.83 33.73
N SER A 14 -23.82 -47.87 32.41
CA SER A 14 -22.66 -47.31 31.73
C SER A 14 -22.85 -45.80 31.52
N TYR A 15 -22.13 -44.99 32.30
CA TYR A 15 -22.02 -43.54 32.05
C TYR A 15 -21.14 -43.31 30.82
N LEU A 16 -21.76 -42.92 29.69
CA LEU A 16 -21.04 -42.29 28.58
C LEU A 16 -20.81 -40.82 28.90
N THR A 17 -19.58 -40.44 29.28
CA THR A 17 -19.17 -39.04 29.26
C THR A 17 -18.84 -38.65 27.82
N ALA A 18 -19.74 -37.93 27.17
CA ALA A 18 -19.48 -37.31 25.89
C ALA A 18 -18.49 -36.14 26.08
N THR A 19 -17.21 -36.36 25.82
CA THR A 19 -16.24 -35.27 25.69
C THR A 19 -16.52 -34.56 24.37
N ALA A 20 -17.12 -33.39 24.43
CA ALA A 20 -17.23 -32.49 23.30
C ALA A 20 -15.82 -32.00 22.93
N ILE A 21 -15.24 -32.60 21.90
CA ILE A 21 -14.03 -32.06 21.25
C ILE A 21 -14.51 -30.84 20.47
N GLY A 22 -14.34 -29.65 21.05
CA GLY A 22 -14.50 -28.40 20.32
C GLY A 22 -13.44 -28.34 19.24
N ALA A 23 -13.83 -28.49 17.98
CA ALA A 23 -12.98 -28.16 16.86
C ALA A 23 -12.73 -26.65 16.90
N ALA A 24 -11.54 -26.25 17.33
CA ALA A 24 -11.07 -24.89 17.11
C ALA A 24 -10.99 -24.71 15.59
N ALA A 25 -11.89 -23.89 15.04
CA ALA A 25 -11.78 -23.44 13.67
C ALA A 25 -10.45 -22.67 13.56
N ALA A 26 -9.42 -23.30 13.00
CA ALA A 26 -8.23 -22.59 12.57
C ALA A 26 -8.71 -21.52 11.60
N ALA A 27 -8.53 -20.25 11.97
CA ALA A 27 -8.70 -19.15 11.04
C ALA A 27 -7.72 -19.43 9.88
N THR A 28 -8.25 -19.83 8.73
CA THR A 28 -7.45 -19.99 7.52
C THR A 28 -6.91 -18.61 7.19
N THR A 29 -5.65 -18.35 7.56
CA THR A 29 -4.88 -17.23 7.02
C THR A 29 -4.96 -17.39 5.52
N ALA A 30 -5.57 -16.43 4.82
CA ALA A 30 -5.53 -16.44 3.37
C ALA A 30 -4.06 -16.58 2.96
N ASP A 31 -3.77 -17.56 2.10
CA ASP A 31 -2.38 -17.92 1.83
C ASP A 31 -1.78 -16.88 0.89
N ILE A 32 -1.06 -15.93 1.48
CA ILE A 32 -0.31 -14.91 0.77
C ILE A 32 0.97 -15.55 0.23
N ASP A 33 1.25 -15.34 -1.05
CA ASP A 33 2.48 -15.79 -1.69
C ASP A 33 3.59 -14.72 -1.57
N PHE A 34 3.23 -13.45 -1.77
CA PHE A 34 4.13 -12.29 -1.65
C PHE A 34 3.34 -11.01 -1.36
N GLN A 35 4.03 -9.89 -1.17
CA GLN A 35 3.38 -8.59 -0.97
C GLN A 35 3.96 -7.54 -1.92
N TYR A 36 3.14 -6.65 -2.45
CA TYR A 36 3.59 -5.45 -3.17
C TYR A 36 3.80 -4.32 -2.18
N LEU A 37 5.04 -3.82 -2.06
CA LEU A 37 5.27 -2.47 -1.58
C LEU A 37 4.94 -1.51 -2.73
N VAL A 38 3.90 -0.70 -2.54
CA VAL A 38 3.44 0.28 -3.51
C VAL A 38 3.97 1.65 -3.10
N LEU A 39 4.86 2.20 -3.92
CA LEU A 39 5.44 3.52 -3.72
C LEU A 39 4.85 4.51 -4.73
N MET A 40 4.20 5.55 -4.23
CA MET A 40 3.55 6.58 -5.04
C MET A 40 4.43 7.81 -5.18
N TRP A 41 4.51 8.34 -6.40
CA TRP A 41 5.09 9.65 -6.66
C TRP A 41 4.04 10.76 -6.44
N PRO A 42 4.20 11.62 -5.42
CA PRO A 42 3.21 12.64 -5.09
C PRO A 42 3.00 13.70 -6.18
N GLY A 43 4.02 13.97 -7.00
CA GLY A 43 3.89 14.90 -8.13
C GLY A 43 2.85 14.46 -9.16
N ALA A 44 2.69 13.14 -9.35
CA ALA A 44 1.65 12.61 -10.23
C ALA A 44 0.25 12.81 -9.65
N TYR A 45 0.06 12.48 -8.36
CA TYR A 45 -1.20 12.70 -7.66
C TYR A 45 -1.61 14.19 -7.70
N CYS A 46 -0.70 15.10 -7.34
CA CYS A 46 -1.01 16.52 -7.30
C CYS A 46 -1.36 17.11 -8.68
N LYS A 47 -0.84 16.55 -9.78
CA LYS A 47 -1.15 16.99 -11.15
C LYS A 47 -2.45 16.41 -11.70
N GLN A 48 -2.88 15.26 -11.19
CA GLN A 48 -4.13 14.62 -11.59
C GLN A 48 -5.32 15.12 -10.76
N SER A 49 -5.09 15.45 -9.49
CA SER A 49 -6.17 15.81 -8.56
C SER A 49 -6.89 17.09 -8.97
N SER A 50 -8.19 16.99 -9.26
CA SER A 50 -9.06 18.14 -9.50
C SER A 50 -9.38 18.94 -8.23
N ASN A 51 -9.21 18.32 -7.05
CA ASN A 51 -9.42 18.95 -5.75
C ASN A 51 -8.16 19.63 -5.19
N GLY A 52 -7.06 19.62 -5.96
CA GLY A 52 -5.77 20.11 -5.51
C GLY A 52 -5.01 19.09 -4.66
N CYS A 53 -3.88 19.55 -4.13
CA CYS A 53 -2.97 18.80 -3.28
C CYS A 53 -2.70 19.63 -2.04
N CYS A 54 -2.78 19.06 -0.84
CA CYS A 54 -2.72 19.81 0.41
C CYS A 54 -1.54 19.38 1.28
N TYR A 55 -1.04 20.33 2.08
CA TYR A 55 -0.17 19.99 3.20
C TYR A 55 -0.93 19.07 4.17
N PRO A 56 -0.31 18.02 4.71
CA PRO A 56 -0.84 17.29 5.85
C PRO A 56 -0.89 18.20 7.09
N GLU A 57 -1.94 18.10 7.90
CA GLU A 57 -2.03 18.83 9.18
C GLU A 57 -0.91 18.42 10.15
N THR A 58 -0.38 17.20 9.96
CA THR A 58 0.60 16.59 10.84
C THR A 58 2.03 17.03 10.59
N GLY A 59 2.29 17.81 9.55
CA GLY A 59 3.63 18.30 9.24
C GLY A 59 3.95 18.27 7.76
N LYS A 60 5.15 18.77 7.45
CA LYS A 60 5.68 18.86 6.09
C LYS A 60 6.16 17.47 5.65
N PRO A 61 5.62 16.91 4.55
CA PRO A 61 6.08 15.62 4.05
C PRO A 61 7.39 15.79 3.27
N GLU A 62 8.07 14.69 3.00
CA GLU A 62 9.33 14.70 2.25
C GLU A 62 9.09 14.86 0.74
N LEU A 63 10.00 15.51 0.00
CA LEU A 63 9.90 15.62 -1.46
C LEU A 63 10.40 14.34 -2.14
N ASP A 64 9.71 13.23 -1.90
CA ASP A 64 10.16 11.89 -2.28
C ASP A 64 8.95 10.96 -2.51
N PHE A 65 9.21 9.71 -2.90
CA PHE A 65 8.21 8.66 -2.98
C PHE A 65 7.63 8.35 -1.59
N TYR A 66 6.31 8.26 -1.56
CA TYR A 66 5.54 7.87 -0.38
C TYR A 66 5.15 6.41 -0.47
N VAL A 67 5.05 5.76 0.69
CA VAL A 67 4.33 4.50 0.79
C VAL A 67 2.85 4.80 0.53
N SER A 68 2.31 4.20 -0.53
CA SER A 68 0.87 4.15 -0.77
C SER A 68 0.29 3.05 0.13
N ALA A 69 0.91 1.86 0.05
CA ALA A 69 0.52 0.69 0.81
C ALA A 69 1.49 -0.50 0.71
N LEU A 70 1.25 -1.52 1.53
CA LEU A 70 1.83 -2.86 1.41
C LEU A 70 0.66 -3.84 1.16
N TRP A 71 0.56 -4.39 -0.05
CA TRP A 71 -0.57 -5.20 -0.51
C TRP A 71 -0.20 -6.68 -0.55
N PRO A 72 -0.85 -7.54 0.26
CA PRO A 72 -0.67 -8.97 0.12
C PRO A 72 -1.27 -9.46 -1.20
N ALA A 73 -0.61 -10.39 -1.87
CA ALA A 73 -1.01 -10.91 -3.16
C ALA A 73 -0.84 -12.43 -3.25
N SER A 74 -1.68 -13.06 -4.07
CA SER A 74 -1.50 -14.44 -4.52
C SER A 74 -0.48 -14.51 -5.65
N SER A 75 -0.03 -15.72 -5.98
CA SER A 75 1.01 -16.02 -6.95
C SER A 75 0.74 -15.53 -8.37
N ASP A 76 -0.52 -15.32 -8.73
CA ASP A 76 -0.95 -14.70 -10.00
C ASP A 76 -0.88 -13.15 -9.99
N GLY A 77 -0.56 -12.55 -8.84
CA GLY A 77 -0.51 -11.11 -8.64
C GLY A 77 -1.83 -10.48 -8.17
N SER A 78 -2.90 -11.27 -7.98
CA SER A 78 -4.19 -10.75 -7.51
C SER A 78 -4.07 -10.27 -6.04
N PRO A 79 -4.54 -9.05 -5.72
CA PRO A 79 -4.45 -8.53 -4.35
C PRO A 79 -5.45 -9.21 -3.42
N LEU A 80 -5.02 -9.52 -2.20
CA LEU A 80 -5.88 -9.91 -1.10
C LEU A 80 -6.27 -8.66 -0.31
N SER A 81 -7.58 -8.44 -0.18
CA SER A 81 -8.12 -7.28 0.53
C SER A 81 -9.34 -7.62 1.38
N TYR A 82 -9.64 -6.75 2.35
CA TYR A 82 -10.81 -6.83 3.22
C TYR A 82 -10.96 -8.17 3.98
N CYS A 83 -9.84 -8.74 4.44
CA CYS A 83 -9.82 -9.94 5.29
C CYS A 83 -10.45 -9.72 6.68
N ASN A 84 -10.41 -10.74 7.53
CA ASN A 84 -10.97 -10.69 8.89
C ASN A 84 -10.51 -9.45 9.67
N LYS A 85 -11.45 -8.77 10.32
CA LYS A 85 -11.23 -7.45 10.91
C LYS A 85 -10.39 -7.53 12.18
N ILE A 86 -9.14 -7.06 12.08
CA ILE A 86 -8.32 -6.65 13.22
C ILE A 86 -8.40 -5.13 13.30
N PRO A 87 -8.77 -4.52 14.44
CA PRO A 87 -8.90 -3.07 14.53
C PRO A 87 -7.54 -2.37 14.56
N PHE A 88 -7.42 -1.27 13.82
CA PHE A 88 -6.27 -0.36 13.92
C PHE A 88 -6.42 0.59 15.13
N HIS A 89 -5.41 0.61 16.01
CA HIS A 89 -5.27 1.62 17.05
C HIS A 89 -4.00 2.45 16.88
N ILE A 90 -4.14 3.77 16.84
CA ILE A 90 -3.02 4.70 16.62
C ILE A 90 -1.84 4.55 17.60
N LYS A 91 -2.10 4.07 18.82
CA LYS A 91 -1.06 3.80 19.83
C LYS A 91 -0.06 2.73 19.39
N GLU A 92 -0.49 1.81 18.52
CA GLU A 92 0.32 0.71 17.98
C GLU A 92 1.38 1.20 16.98
N VAL A 93 1.37 2.48 16.59
CA VAL A 93 2.38 3.05 15.67
C VAL A 93 2.95 4.36 16.21
N SER A 94 2.83 4.58 17.53
CA SER A 94 3.18 5.86 18.15
C SER A 94 4.68 6.17 18.08
N ASP A 95 5.54 5.15 18.14
CA ASP A 95 7.00 5.24 18.05
C ASP A 95 7.51 5.52 16.63
N ILE A 96 6.74 5.16 15.59
CA ILE A 96 7.08 5.39 14.17
C ILE A 96 6.25 6.50 13.51
N LYS A 97 5.51 7.28 14.32
CA LYS A 97 4.57 8.29 13.82
C LYS A 97 5.22 9.34 12.94
N GLU A 98 6.42 9.81 13.26
CA GLU A 98 7.12 10.82 12.45
C GLU A 98 7.50 10.28 11.06
N SER A 99 7.91 9.02 10.98
CA SER A 99 8.17 8.35 9.69
C SER A 99 6.89 8.20 8.87
N LEU A 100 5.76 7.89 9.51
CA LEU A 100 4.45 7.84 8.85
C LEU A 100 4.02 9.22 8.33
N ILE A 101 4.27 10.29 9.07
CA ILE A 101 3.98 11.66 8.64
C ILE A 101 4.84 12.05 7.43
N SER A 102 6.12 11.64 7.43
CA SER A 102 7.08 12.03 6.40
C SER A 102 6.92 11.26 5.10
N TYR A 103 6.63 9.95 5.19
CA TYR A 103 6.70 9.01 4.08
C TYR A 103 5.42 8.22 3.81
N TRP A 104 4.39 8.38 4.64
CA TRP A 104 3.05 7.86 4.38
C TRP A 104 1.96 8.92 4.65
N PRO A 105 2.12 10.17 4.17
CA PRO A 105 1.21 11.26 4.47
C PRO A 105 -0.14 11.13 3.75
N SER A 106 -1.13 11.92 4.20
CA SER A 106 -2.27 12.32 3.39
C SER A 106 -1.97 13.67 2.75
N ILE A 107 -1.82 13.71 1.42
CA ILE A 107 -1.69 14.96 0.64
C ILE A 107 -3.00 15.34 -0.05
N LYS A 108 -4.12 14.69 0.33
CA LYS A 108 -5.44 14.98 -0.23
C LYS A 108 -6.00 16.26 0.36
N CYS A 109 -6.84 16.94 -0.41
CA CYS A 109 -7.60 18.08 0.02
C CYS A 109 -9.04 17.68 0.38
N PRO A 110 -9.65 18.25 1.45
CA PRO A 110 -9.05 19.19 2.41
C PRO A 110 -7.94 18.55 3.25
N SER A 111 -7.05 19.41 3.75
CA SER A 111 -5.94 19.01 4.61
C SER A 111 -6.43 18.12 5.75
N SER A 112 -5.72 17.04 6.00
CA SER A 112 -6.02 16.09 7.05
C SER A 112 -4.75 15.46 7.60
N GLY A 113 -4.79 14.98 8.84
CA GLY A 113 -3.76 14.07 9.34
C GLY A 113 -3.77 12.70 8.64
N GLY A 114 -2.64 11.99 8.71
CA GLY A 114 -2.49 10.66 8.07
C GLY A 114 -3.31 9.52 8.68
N ARG A 115 -3.89 9.69 9.88
CA ARG A 115 -4.59 8.61 10.61
C ARG A 115 -5.68 7.92 9.79
N PHE A 116 -6.46 8.67 9.01
CA PHE A 116 -7.53 8.08 8.20
C PHE A 116 -6.96 7.19 7.08
N VAL A 117 -5.89 7.65 6.42
CA VAL A 117 -5.17 6.88 5.40
C VAL A 117 -4.62 5.60 6.00
N TRP A 118 -3.86 5.68 7.10
CA TRP A 118 -3.28 4.51 7.75
C TRP A 118 -4.35 3.51 8.18
N LYS A 119 -5.43 3.98 8.81
CA LYS A 119 -6.54 3.12 9.22
C LYS A 119 -7.19 2.42 8.02
N ASN A 120 -7.43 3.13 6.92
CA ASN A 120 -8.06 2.54 5.74
C ASN A 120 -7.15 1.54 5.07
N THR A 121 -5.87 1.87 4.87
CA THR A 121 -4.90 0.97 4.27
C THR A 121 -4.70 -0.29 5.12
N TRP A 122 -4.73 -0.17 6.45
CA TRP A 122 -4.76 -1.33 7.34
C TRP A 122 -6.00 -2.19 7.13
N ASN A 123 -7.20 -1.59 7.15
CA ASN A 123 -8.46 -2.34 7.01
C ASN A 123 -8.60 -3.01 5.64
N GLU A 124 -8.03 -2.40 4.60
CA GLU A 124 -8.09 -2.90 3.24
C GLU A 124 -7.04 -3.97 3.00
N TYR A 125 -5.77 -3.71 3.33
CA TYR A 125 -4.65 -4.59 2.97
C TYR A 125 -3.91 -5.16 4.19
N GLY A 126 -3.68 -4.35 5.22
CA GLY A 126 -2.90 -4.75 6.39
C GLY A 126 -3.48 -5.94 7.14
N VAL A 127 -4.80 -6.00 7.31
CA VAL A 127 -5.50 -7.14 7.93
C VAL A 127 -5.29 -8.48 7.21
N CYS A 128 -4.91 -8.44 5.92
CA CYS A 128 -4.62 -9.63 5.14
C CYS A 128 -3.17 -10.08 5.31
N SER A 129 -2.23 -9.18 5.66
CA SER A 129 -0.77 -9.37 5.57
C SER A 129 -0.17 -10.51 6.42
N GLY A 130 -0.89 -10.98 7.43
CA GLY A 130 -0.32 -11.88 8.44
C GLY A 130 0.65 -11.21 9.42
N LEU A 131 0.84 -9.88 9.30
CA LEU A 131 1.60 -9.06 10.24
C LEU A 131 0.68 -8.41 11.26
N ASP A 132 1.22 -8.05 12.43
CA ASP A 132 0.52 -7.14 13.32
C ASP A 132 0.56 -5.69 12.80
N VAL A 133 -0.24 -4.82 13.42
CA VAL A 133 -0.38 -3.42 13.00
C VAL A 133 0.98 -2.71 12.98
N HIS A 134 1.79 -2.85 14.03
CA HIS A 134 3.06 -2.14 14.14
C HIS A 134 4.02 -2.63 13.05
N ASP A 135 4.20 -3.94 12.93
CA ASP A 135 5.09 -4.56 11.96
C ASP A 135 4.71 -4.23 10.52
N TYR A 136 3.42 -4.19 10.20
CA TYR A 136 2.93 -3.82 8.87
C TYR A 136 3.43 -2.43 8.44
N PHE A 137 3.23 -1.42 9.29
CA PHE A 137 3.67 -0.06 9.00
C PHE A 137 5.19 0.08 9.06
N LYS A 138 5.82 -0.52 10.06
CA LYS A 138 7.27 -0.44 10.25
C LYS A 138 8.03 -1.06 9.09
N LYS A 139 7.68 -2.28 8.67
CA LYS A 139 8.36 -2.99 7.57
C LYS A 139 8.20 -2.25 6.25
N ALA A 140 7.02 -1.70 5.96
CA ALA A 140 6.81 -0.92 4.76
C ALA A 140 7.70 0.35 4.73
N LEU A 141 7.80 1.07 5.86
CA LEU A 141 8.68 2.24 6.00
C LEU A 141 10.17 1.86 5.89
N ASP A 142 10.59 0.76 6.53
CA ASP A 142 11.97 0.25 6.46
C ASP A 142 12.34 -0.14 5.02
N LEU A 143 11.44 -0.84 4.31
CA LEU A 143 11.63 -1.20 2.90
C LEU A 143 11.70 0.04 2.00
N ARG A 144 10.82 1.02 2.20
CA ARG A 144 10.87 2.30 1.49
C ARG A 144 12.19 3.03 1.72
N ALA A 145 12.68 3.07 2.95
CA ALA A 145 13.98 3.69 3.26
C ALA A 145 15.15 2.95 2.62
N LYS A 146 15.06 1.61 2.52
CA LYS A 146 16.04 0.78 1.82
C LYS A 146 15.99 0.95 0.30
N ILE A 147 14.80 1.19 -0.26
CA ILE A 147 14.56 1.30 -1.71
C ILE A 147 14.37 2.77 -2.07
N ASP A 148 15.48 3.49 -2.15
CA ASP A 148 15.51 4.90 -2.53
C ASP A 148 15.29 5.06 -4.05
N LEU A 149 14.02 4.98 -4.47
CA LEU A 149 13.62 5.11 -5.88
C LEU A 149 14.02 6.45 -6.48
N LEU A 150 13.95 7.55 -5.73
CA LEU A 150 14.31 8.86 -6.23
C LEU A 150 15.80 8.93 -6.57
N SER A 151 16.67 8.42 -5.69
CA SER A 151 18.10 8.33 -5.96
C SER A 151 18.41 7.35 -7.10
N ILE A 152 17.73 6.20 -7.18
CA ILE A 152 17.88 5.24 -8.28
C ILE A 152 17.61 5.92 -9.63
N LEU A 153 16.47 6.61 -9.75
CA LEU A 153 16.10 7.32 -10.98
C LEU A 153 17.10 8.43 -11.31
N LYS A 154 17.43 9.28 -10.32
CA LYS A 154 18.36 10.39 -10.48
C LYS A 154 19.75 9.94 -10.94
N ASN A 155 20.28 8.86 -10.36
CA ASN A 155 21.59 8.31 -10.72
C ASN A 155 21.63 7.72 -12.14
N ASN A 156 20.46 7.47 -12.74
CA ASN A 156 20.31 7.05 -14.13
C ASN A 156 19.88 8.20 -15.07
N GLY A 157 19.96 9.46 -14.62
CA GLY A 157 19.62 10.64 -15.42
C GLY A 157 18.10 10.89 -15.56
N ILE A 158 17.27 10.15 -14.83
CA ILE A 158 15.82 10.34 -14.79
C ILE A 158 15.50 11.25 -13.61
N ILE A 159 15.28 12.53 -13.89
CA ILE A 159 15.04 13.57 -12.88
C ILE A 159 13.58 13.98 -12.88
N SER A 160 13.09 14.39 -11.71
CA SER A 160 11.74 14.92 -11.59
C SER A 160 11.66 16.30 -12.27
N THR A 161 10.92 16.41 -13.38
CA THR A 161 10.82 17.62 -14.22
C THR A 161 9.56 17.64 -15.06
N ASP A 162 9.14 18.84 -15.48
CA ASP A 162 7.98 19.07 -16.36
C ASP A 162 8.39 19.36 -17.80
N TYR A 163 9.70 19.30 -18.08
CA TYR A 163 10.29 19.72 -19.35
C TYR A 163 10.86 18.56 -20.17
N ALA A 164 10.73 17.34 -19.68
CA ALA A 164 11.25 16.15 -20.35
C ALA A 164 10.37 14.92 -20.07
N ASP A 165 10.45 13.97 -20.98
CA ASP A 165 9.89 12.64 -20.87
C ASP A 165 10.97 11.58 -21.11
N TYR A 166 10.68 10.36 -20.67
CA TYR A 166 11.62 9.25 -20.66
C TYR A 166 11.01 8.05 -21.36
N SER A 167 11.83 7.24 -22.01
CA SER A 167 11.41 5.92 -22.49
C SER A 167 10.99 5.05 -21.30
N LEU A 168 9.81 4.46 -21.34
CA LEU A 168 9.36 3.53 -20.29
C LEU A 168 10.36 2.39 -20.11
N SER A 169 10.98 1.91 -21.20
CA SER A 169 12.00 0.86 -21.15
C SER A 169 13.22 1.27 -20.32
N ASP A 170 13.68 2.52 -20.46
CA ASP A 170 14.84 3.03 -19.72
C ASP A 170 14.50 3.24 -18.24
N VAL A 171 13.30 3.73 -17.95
CA VAL A 171 12.79 3.87 -16.57
C VAL A 171 12.69 2.51 -15.89
N THR A 172 12.03 1.53 -16.52
CA THR A 172 11.90 0.16 -16.01
C THR A 172 13.26 -0.48 -15.78
N LYS A 173 14.20 -0.30 -16.72
CA LYS A 173 15.56 -0.82 -16.57
C LYS A 173 16.30 -0.17 -15.41
N ALA A 174 16.20 1.15 -15.23
CA ALA A 174 16.83 1.85 -14.12
C ALA A 174 16.30 1.37 -12.77
N ILE A 175 14.98 1.26 -12.64
CA ILE A 175 14.32 0.78 -11.40
C ILE A 175 14.71 -0.67 -11.14
N ASN A 176 14.55 -1.58 -12.11
CA ASN A 176 14.84 -3.00 -11.90
C ASN A 176 16.31 -3.25 -11.52
N ASN A 177 17.25 -2.53 -12.14
CA ASN A 177 18.67 -2.63 -11.80
C ASN A 177 18.98 -2.07 -10.40
N GLY A 178 18.38 -0.94 -10.03
CA GLY A 178 18.59 -0.32 -8.72
C GLY A 178 17.95 -1.11 -7.57
N VAL A 179 16.79 -1.71 -7.81
CA VAL A 179 16.07 -2.59 -6.87
C VAL A 179 16.69 -3.97 -6.81
N GLY A 180 17.26 -4.45 -7.92
CA GLY A 180 17.81 -5.80 -8.07
C GLY A 180 16.77 -6.88 -8.36
N ALA A 181 15.56 -6.50 -8.81
CA ALA A 181 14.45 -7.40 -9.09
C ALA A 181 13.50 -6.80 -10.12
N ASN A 182 12.64 -7.63 -10.73
CA ASN A 182 11.56 -7.13 -11.59
C ASN A 182 10.52 -6.37 -10.75
N THR A 183 10.13 -5.20 -11.25
CA THR A 183 9.12 -4.31 -10.63
C THR A 183 7.98 -4.02 -11.61
N GLY A 184 6.86 -3.56 -11.08
CA GLY A 184 5.73 -3.01 -11.84
C GLY A 184 5.73 -1.49 -11.80
N ILE A 185 5.18 -0.85 -12.84
CA ILE A 185 4.99 0.59 -12.90
C ILE A 185 3.56 0.86 -13.36
N ASP A 186 2.85 1.71 -12.61
CA ASP A 186 1.56 2.25 -12.98
C ASP A 186 1.70 3.75 -13.29
N CYS A 187 1.01 4.18 -14.33
CA CYS A 187 1.00 5.57 -14.77
C CYS A 187 -0.40 6.17 -14.70
N ALA A 188 -0.45 7.41 -14.22
CA ALA A 188 -1.63 8.25 -14.32
C ALA A 188 -1.64 9.02 -15.65
N LYS A 189 -2.82 9.48 -16.08
CA LYS A 189 -2.93 10.53 -17.10
C LYS A 189 -3.14 11.89 -16.45
N ASN A 190 -2.45 12.90 -16.96
CA ASN A 190 -2.66 14.29 -16.59
C ASN A 190 -3.69 14.99 -17.49
N ALA A 191 -3.92 16.28 -17.26
CA ALA A 191 -4.86 17.09 -18.05
C ALA A 191 -4.52 17.19 -19.55
N TRP A 192 -3.29 16.87 -19.95
CA TRP A 192 -2.81 16.85 -21.33
C TRP A 192 -2.74 15.43 -21.91
N ASP A 193 -3.30 14.43 -21.21
CA ASP A 193 -3.26 13.00 -21.57
C ASP A 193 -1.84 12.39 -21.63
N GLU A 194 -0.85 13.05 -21.03
CA GLU A 194 0.49 12.50 -20.90
C GLU A 194 0.50 11.41 -19.82
N SER A 195 1.27 10.35 -20.06
CA SER A 195 1.48 9.27 -19.10
C SER A 195 2.51 9.70 -18.06
N ILE A 196 2.10 9.87 -16.81
CA ILE A 196 2.96 10.26 -15.69
C ILE A 196 3.20 9.05 -14.79
N ILE A 197 4.46 8.79 -14.42
CA ILE A 197 4.81 7.78 -13.42
C ILE A 197 4.07 8.09 -12.12
N HIS A 198 3.15 7.22 -11.71
CA HIS A 198 2.29 7.43 -10.55
C HIS A 198 2.67 6.50 -9.40
N GLU A 199 2.76 5.20 -9.65
CA GLU A 199 3.12 4.21 -8.65
C GLU A 199 4.16 3.23 -9.18
N VAL A 200 5.04 2.77 -8.28
CA VAL A 200 6.01 1.70 -8.54
C VAL A 200 5.71 0.56 -7.57
N TYR A 201 5.59 -0.64 -8.11
CA TYR A 201 5.22 -1.85 -7.42
C TYR A 201 6.46 -2.73 -7.25
N ILE A 202 6.91 -2.88 -6.00
CA ILE A 202 8.06 -3.73 -5.67
C ILE A 202 7.58 -4.92 -4.87
N CYS A 203 7.91 -6.12 -5.32
CA CYS A 203 7.52 -7.33 -4.63
C CYS A 203 8.48 -7.67 -3.49
N VAL A 204 7.91 -8.08 -2.36
CA VAL A 204 8.63 -8.58 -1.21
C VAL A 204 8.03 -9.92 -0.78
N ASN A 205 8.83 -10.76 -0.13
CA ASN A 205 8.33 -12.01 0.44
C ASN A 205 7.16 -11.77 1.41
N LYS A 206 6.42 -12.84 1.72
CA LYS A 206 5.27 -12.84 2.64
C LYS A 206 5.48 -12.02 3.92
N ASP A 207 6.66 -12.13 4.52
CA ASP A 207 6.99 -11.46 5.79
C ASP A 207 7.50 -10.00 5.63
N ALA A 208 7.52 -9.45 4.41
CA ALA A 208 8.05 -8.14 4.06
C ALA A 208 9.47 -7.87 4.59
N THR A 209 10.38 -8.82 4.39
CA THR A 209 11.78 -8.72 4.83
C THR A 209 12.77 -8.70 3.67
N MET A 210 12.41 -9.28 2.54
CA MET A 210 13.29 -9.44 1.38
C MET A 210 12.57 -9.08 0.09
N ILE A 211 13.27 -8.38 -0.79
CA ILE A 211 12.82 -8.09 -2.15
C ILE A 211 12.82 -9.39 -2.95
N VAL A 212 11.77 -9.60 -3.72
CA VAL A 212 11.64 -10.71 -4.68
C VAL A 212 11.21 -10.14 -6.03
N SER A 213 11.46 -10.87 -7.11
CA SER A 213 10.99 -10.45 -8.44
C SER A 213 9.48 -10.57 -8.52
N CYS A 214 8.83 -9.52 -8.98
CA CYS A 214 7.40 -9.57 -9.27
C CYS A 214 7.09 -10.56 -10.39
N PRO A 215 5.91 -11.22 -10.34
CA PRO A 215 5.34 -11.86 -11.52
C PRO A 215 5.06 -10.80 -12.60
N HIS A 216 4.65 -11.24 -13.79
CA HIS A 216 4.34 -10.31 -14.88
C HIS A 216 3.32 -9.26 -14.43
N PHE A 217 3.66 -7.98 -14.58
CA PHE A 217 2.83 -6.85 -14.22
C PHE A 217 2.37 -6.13 -15.49
N GLU A 218 1.06 -6.06 -15.71
CA GLU A 218 0.49 -5.25 -16.78
C GLU A 218 0.61 -3.77 -16.39
N ASN A 219 1.48 -3.03 -17.08
CA ASN A 219 1.61 -1.59 -16.85
C ASN A 219 0.55 -0.80 -17.63
N SER A 220 0.07 0.29 -17.04
CA SER A 220 -0.87 1.24 -17.67
C SER A 220 -0.16 2.37 -18.45
N CYS A 221 1.18 2.26 -18.57
CA CYS A 221 2.04 3.32 -19.07
C CYS A 221 2.10 3.38 -20.60
N ALA A 222 2.28 4.59 -21.13
CA ALA A 222 2.64 4.77 -22.53
C ALA A 222 4.14 4.44 -22.75
N SER A 223 4.57 4.34 -24.01
CA SER A 223 5.98 4.08 -24.35
C SER A 223 6.94 5.18 -23.88
N ARG A 224 6.43 6.40 -23.69
CA ARG A 224 7.12 7.52 -23.06
C ARG A 224 6.33 8.01 -21.86
N VAL A 225 7.05 8.32 -20.79
CA VAL A 225 6.47 8.71 -19.50
C VAL A 225 7.12 9.96 -18.95
N VAL A 226 6.35 10.77 -18.24
CA VAL A 226 6.80 11.97 -17.55
C VAL A 226 7.07 11.61 -16.08
N PHE A 227 8.27 11.92 -15.58
CA PHE A 227 8.54 11.91 -14.14
C PHE A 227 8.31 13.33 -13.61
N GLY A 228 7.05 13.69 -13.40
CA GLY A 228 6.66 15.09 -13.16
C GLY A 228 7.30 15.70 -11.92
N SER A 229 7.49 17.02 -11.92
CA SER A 229 7.95 17.77 -10.75
C SER A 229 7.08 17.51 -9.51
N PHE A 230 7.71 17.46 -8.34
CA PHE A 230 7.03 17.58 -7.05
C PHE A 230 7.76 18.59 -6.18
N THR A 231 7.06 19.67 -5.82
CA THR A 231 7.61 20.74 -5.00
C THR A 231 6.58 21.20 -3.98
N TYR A 232 7.05 21.88 -2.93
CA TYR A 232 6.20 22.41 -1.87
C TYR A 232 5.18 23.46 -2.33
N ASP A 233 5.42 24.12 -3.47
CA ASP A 233 4.49 25.09 -4.05
C ASP A 233 3.23 24.44 -4.62
N MET A 234 3.26 23.12 -4.85
CA MET A 234 2.09 22.35 -5.27
C MET A 234 1.15 22.01 -4.12
N LEU A 235 1.58 22.18 -2.86
CA LEU A 235 0.80 21.86 -1.67
C LEU A 235 0.10 23.12 -1.14
N GLU A 236 -1.22 23.07 -1.08
CA GLU A 236 -2.07 24.12 -0.52
C GLU A 236 -2.22 23.95 1.00
N LYS A 237 -2.36 25.05 1.75
CA LYS A 237 -2.52 25.01 3.21
C LYS A 237 -3.95 24.69 3.66
N ASP A 238 -4.95 25.01 2.85
CA ASP A 238 -6.37 24.76 3.13
C ASP A 238 -7.16 24.89 1.81
N SER A 239 -7.84 23.82 1.37
CA SER A 239 -8.59 23.81 0.11
C SER A 239 -10.01 24.37 0.25
N SER A 240 -10.28 25.20 1.25
CA SER A 240 -11.51 26.00 1.30
C SER A 240 -11.59 27.02 0.15
N VAL A 241 -10.51 27.19 -0.63
CA VAL A 241 -10.47 28.06 -1.81
C VAL A 241 -10.13 27.25 -3.05
N ALA A 242 -11.16 26.73 -3.74
CA ALA A 242 -11.03 26.24 -5.10
C ALA A 242 -10.49 27.37 -6.00
N LYS A 243 -9.18 27.38 -6.27
CA LYS A 243 -8.60 28.26 -7.28
C LYS A 243 -8.86 27.64 -8.65
N ASN A 244 -9.84 28.23 -9.34
CA ASN A 244 -10.16 27.95 -10.73
C ASN A 244 -8.89 28.13 -11.60
N PRO A 245 -8.35 27.09 -12.28
CA PRO A 245 -7.01 27.14 -12.88
C PRO A 245 -6.90 27.93 -14.20
N ILE A 246 -7.87 28.77 -14.54
CA ILE A 246 -7.89 29.53 -15.81
C ILE A 246 -7.61 31.01 -15.57
N ARG A 247 -6.42 31.38 -15.06
CA ARG A 247 -5.81 32.70 -15.32
C ARG A 247 -4.40 32.80 -14.73
N ALA A 248 -3.41 32.27 -15.45
CA ALA A 248 -2.03 32.70 -15.27
C ALA A 248 -1.24 32.52 -16.56
N ARG A 249 -1.61 33.26 -17.61
CA ARG A 249 -0.70 33.71 -18.67
C ARG A 249 -1.35 34.85 -19.45
N VAL A 250 -0.50 35.72 -19.99
CA VAL A 250 -0.74 37.00 -20.72
C VAL A 250 -0.80 38.22 -19.78
N SER A 251 0.12 39.18 -19.77
CA SER A 251 1.40 39.39 -20.47
C SER A 251 2.20 40.47 -19.71
N LEU A 252 3.53 40.38 -19.80
CA LEU A 252 4.46 41.47 -19.50
C LEU A 252 4.17 42.68 -20.43
N GLN A 253 4.28 43.89 -19.88
CA GLN A 253 4.36 45.15 -20.63
C GLN A 253 5.74 45.31 -21.28
#